data_AF-A0A350KML8-F1
#
_entry.id   AF-A0A350KML8-F1
#
_cell.length_a   1.000
_cell.length_b   1.000
_cell.length_c   1.000
_cell.angle_alpha   90.00
_cell.angle_beta   90.00
_cell.angle_gamma   90.00
#
_symmetry.space_group_name_H-M   'P 1'
#
loop_
_entity.id
_entity.type
_entity.pdbx_description
1 polymer ?
#
loop_
_entity_poly.entity_id
_entity_poly.type
_entity_poly.pdbx_seq_one_letter_code
_entity_poly.pdbx_strand_id
1 'polypeptide(L)'
;LPKPKPMAEIFVHSDDVDAVHLRFGKIARGGIRWSNRKEDFRTEILGLVKAQQVKNVVIVPVGSKGGFFPKHPPENGTKEEIREYAVNAYKTMIRGLL
;
A
#
# COMPACT_ATOMS: atom_id res chain seq x y z
N LEU A 1 14.57 9.77 1.23
CA LEU A 1 14.30 8.36 1.60
C LEU A 1 15.61 7.59 1.79
N PRO A 2 15.75 6.82 2.88
CA PRO A 2 16.85 5.87 3.04
C PRO A 2 16.77 4.77 1.98
N LYS A 3 17.91 4.15 1.64
CA LYS A 3 17.92 3.00 0.72
C LYS A 3 17.07 1.85 1.28
N PRO A 4 16.42 1.02 0.43
CA PRO A 4 16.32 1.11 -1.02
C PRO A 4 15.42 2.28 -1.45
N LYS A 5 15.86 3.07 -2.43
CA LYS A 5 15.04 4.15 -2.98
C LYS A 5 14.11 3.58 -4.06
N PRO A 6 12.79 3.81 -3.99
CA PRO A 6 11.90 3.44 -5.08
C PRO A 6 12.25 4.24 -6.33
N MET A 7 12.03 3.64 -7.50
CA MET A 7 12.06 4.36 -8.77
C MET A 7 10.89 5.34 -8.86
N ALA A 8 9.73 4.96 -8.35
CA ALA A 8 8.58 5.85 -8.25
C ALA A 8 7.84 5.61 -6.94
N GLU A 9 7.47 6.69 -6.28
CA GLU A 9 6.57 6.72 -5.15
C GLU A 9 5.32 7.47 -5.58
N ILE A 10 4.17 6.78 -5.58
CA ILE A 10 2.89 7.35 -5.96
C ILE A 10 2.06 7.51 -4.70
N PHE A 11 1.58 8.72 -4.45
CA PHE A 11 0.66 9.02 -3.36
C PHE A 11 -0.74 9.20 -3.89
N VAL A 12 -1.70 8.62 -3.18
CA VAL A 12 -3.12 8.83 -3.40
C VAL A 12 -3.69 9.39 -2.10
N HIS A 13 -4.36 10.52 -2.20
CA HIS A 13 -5.08 11.13 -1.09
C HIS A 13 -6.51 11.39 -1.55
N SER A 14 -7.47 10.88 -0.78
CA SER A 14 -8.88 11.18 -0.94
C SER A 14 -9.53 11.37 0.43
N ASP A 15 -10.80 11.75 0.46
CA ASP A 15 -11.56 11.85 1.71
C ASP A 15 -11.58 10.51 2.48
N ASP A 16 -11.75 9.39 1.76
CA ASP A 16 -11.82 8.05 2.37
C ASP A 16 -10.47 7.36 2.63
N VAL A 17 -9.41 7.68 1.86
CA VAL A 17 -8.16 6.89 1.89
C VAL A 17 -6.91 7.73 1.70
N ASP A 18 -5.88 7.43 2.48
CA ASP A 18 -4.49 7.79 2.17
C ASP A 18 -3.75 6.55 1.71
N ALA A 19 -3.02 6.61 0.61
CA ALA A 19 -2.28 5.46 0.11
C ALA A 19 -0.93 5.83 -0.49
N VAL A 20 -0.04 4.85 -0.48
CA VAL A 20 1.28 4.92 -1.11
C VAL A 20 1.53 3.66 -1.92
N HIS A 21 2.12 3.83 -3.10
CA HIS A 21 2.59 2.72 -3.91
C HIS A 21 4.04 2.94 -4.35
N LEU A 22 4.93 2.11 -3.82
CA LEU A 22 6.37 2.14 -4.07
C LEU A 22 6.72 1.17 -5.20
N ARG A 23 7.26 1.68 -6.31
CA ARG A 23 7.73 0.90 -7.46
C ARG A 23 9.26 0.87 -7.50
N PHE A 24 9.83 -0.31 -7.68
CA PHE A 24 11.28 -0.54 -7.84
C PHE A 24 11.64 -1.06 -9.23
N GLY A 25 10.65 -1.25 -10.10
CA GLY A 25 10.79 -1.72 -11.47
C GLY A 25 9.68 -1.18 -12.36
N LYS A 26 9.84 -1.29 -13.68
CA LYS A 26 8.82 -0.86 -14.66
C LYS A 26 7.51 -1.63 -14.48
N ILE A 27 7.61 -2.88 -14.02
CA ILE A 27 6.47 -3.73 -13.72
C ILE A 27 6.25 -3.72 -12.20
N ALA A 28 5.05 -3.31 -11.79
CA ALA A 28 4.63 -3.33 -10.39
C ALA A 28 4.11 -4.72 -10.01
N ARG A 29 4.96 -5.55 -9.40
CA ARG A 29 4.57 -6.84 -8.80
C ARG A 29 4.80 -6.82 -7.31
N GLY A 30 3.72 -6.85 -6.55
CA GLY A 30 3.76 -7.03 -5.10
C GLY A 30 2.44 -6.71 -4.43
N GLY A 31 2.34 -7.14 -3.17
CA GLY A 31 1.10 -7.02 -2.40
C GLY A 31 0.81 -5.59 -1.93
N ILE A 32 -0.48 -5.31 -1.75
CA ILE A 32 -0.99 -4.09 -1.13
C ILE A 32 -1.42 -4.42 0.31
N ARG A 33 -1.11 -3.52 1.25
CA ARG A 33 -1.38 -3.72 2.68
C ARG A 33 -2.32 -2.65 3.22
N TRP A 34 -3.38 -3.08 3.89
CA TRP A 34 -4.14 -2.19 4.78
C TRP A 34 -3.27 -1.83 5.98
N SER A 35 -3.19 -0.55 6.32
CA SER A 35 -2.58 -0.03 7.55
C SER A 35 -3.62 0.65 8.43
N ASN A 36 -3.47 0.52 9.76
CA ASN A 36 -4.22 1.28 10.76
C ASN A 36 -3.42 2.47 11.30
N ARG A 37 -2.24 2.76 10.74
CA ARG A 37 -1.29 3.74 11.26
C ARG A 37 -1.33 5.06 10.49
N LYS A 38 -2.25 5.95 10.85
CA LYS A 38 -2.45 7.23 10.14
C LYS A 38 -1.14 8.03 9.94
N GLU A 39 -0.36 8.18 11.00
CA GLU A 39 0.78 9.10 11.01
C GLU A 39 2.03 8.54 10.33
N ASP A 40 2.20 7.21 10.28
CA ASP A 40 3.43 6.60 9.80
C ASP A 40 3.25 5.35 8.92
N PHE A 41 2.07 5.13 8.34
CA PHE A 41 1.85 4.04 7.38
C PHE A 41 2.88 4.06 6.23
N ARG A 42 3.32 5.24 5.78
CA ARG A 42 4.36 5.35 4.74
C ARG A 42 5.67 4.68 5.16
N THR A 43 6.10 4.89 6.39
CA THR A 43 7.31 4.29 6.97
C THR A 43 7.12 2.79 7.17
N GLU A 44 5.93 2.36 7.60
CA GLU A 44 5.57 0.94 7.69
C GLU A 44 5.67 0.24 6.32
N ILE A 45 5.04 0.79 5.28
CA ILE A 45 5.08 0.22 3.93
C ILE A 45 6.51 0.18 3.38
N LEU A 46 7.30 1.21 3.63
CA LEU A 46 8.73 1.21 3.29
C LEU A 46 9.51 0.12 4.05
N GLY A 47 9.19 -0.14 5.31
CA GLY A 47 9.73 -1.27 6.08
C GLY A 47 9.38 -2.63 5.46
N LEU A 48 8.13 -2.79 5.01
CA LEU A 48 7.67 -4.00 4.34
C LEU A 48 8.37 -4.25 3.00
N VAL A 49 8.70 -3.19 2.25
CA VAL A 49 9.54 -3.30 1.05
C VAL A 49 10.87 -3.96 1.39
N LYS A 50 11.56 -3.49 2.44
CA LYS A 50 12.88 -4.03 2.80
C LYS A 50 12.81 -5.53 3.08
N ALA A 51 11.80 -5.95 3.85
CA ALA A 51 11.57 -7.37 4.12
C ALA A 51 11.21 -8.17 2.83
N GLN A 52 10.41 -7.59 1.94
CA GLN A 52 10.02 -8.23 0.69
C GLN A 52 11.21 -8.39 -0.27
N GLN A 53 12.10 -7.39 -0.33
CA GLN A 53 13.30 -7.45 -1.17
C GLN A 53 14.23 -8.59 -0.71
N VAL A 54 14.47 -8.72 0.59
CA VAL A 54 15.32 -9.82 1.11
C VAL A 54 14.74 -11.19 0.76
N LYS A 55 13.42 -11.37 0.85
CA LYS A 55 12.76 -12.66 0.59
C LYS A 55 12.66 -13.00 -0.88
N ASN A 56 12.36 -12.02 -1.74
CA ASN A 56 11.97 -12.28 -3.12
C ASN A 56 13.09 -12.00 -4.14
N VAL A 57 14.26 -11.49 -3.73
CA VAL A 57 15.34 -11.10 -4.68
C VAL A 57 15.74 -12.22 -5.64
N VAL A 58 15.68 -13.48 -5.19
CA VAL A 58 16.02 -14.65 -6.00
C VAL A 58 14.93 -15.00 -7.02
N ILE A 59 13.66 -14.67 -6.74
CA ILE A 59 12.50 -15.06 -7.55
C ILE A 59 12.06 -13.91 -8.47
N VAL A 60 11.97 -12.69 -7.93
CA VAL A 60 11.57 -11.48 -8.65
C VAL A 60 12.48 -10.33 -8.19
N PRO A 61 13.52 -9.98 -8.96
CA PRO A 61 14.57 -9.06 -8.52
C PRO A 61 14.10 -7.61 -8.37
N VAL A 62 12.97 -7.24 -8.98
CA VAL A 62 12.35 -5.91 -8.92
C VAL A 62 10.84 -6.03 -8.76
N GLY A 63 10.21 -5.17 -7.96
CA GLY A 63 8.77 -5.26 -7.72
C GLY A 63 8.15 -3.98 -7.20
N SER A 64 7.01 -4.11 -6.55
CA SER A 64 6.34 -3.01 -5.87
C SER A 64 5.85 -3.39 -4.48
N LYS A 65 5.51 -2.39 -3.69
CA LYS A 65 4.72 -2.54 -2.48
C LYS A 65 3.76 -1.38 -2.37
N GLY A 66 2.51 -1.69 -2.10
CA GLY A 66 1.53 -0.67 -1.80
C GLY A 66 1.01 -0.80 -0.38
N GLY A 67 0.45 0.28 0.12
CA GLY A 67 -0.44 0.22 1.26
C GLY A 67 -1.30 1.45 1.37
N PHE A 68 -2.36 1.30 2.14
CA PHE A 68 -3.39 2.32 2.30
C PHE A 68 -3.91 2.34 3.74
N PHE A 69 -4.24 3.54 4.20
CA PHE A 69 -4.89 3.84 5.46
C PHE A 69 -6.31 4.33 5.16
N PRO A 70 -7.33 3.52 5.47
CA PRO A 70 -8.72 3.96 5.38
C PRO A 70 -9.08 4.88 6.55
N LYS A 71 -9.69 6.03 6.27
CA LYS A 71 -9.93 7.09 7.24
C LYS A 71 -11.19 6.91 8.08
N HIS A 72 -12.20 6.25 7.52
CA HIS A 72 -13.54 6.11 8.12
C HIS A 72 -14.01 4.65 8.15
N PRO A 73 -13.24 3.71 8.76
CA PRO A 73 -13.71 2.33 8.87
C PRO A 73 -14.98 2.25 9.73
N PRO A 74 -15.93 1.36 9.40
CA PRO A 74 -17.11 1.13 10.24
C PRO A 74 -16.72 0.66 11.65
N GLU A 75 -17.07 1.42 12.69
CA GLU A 75 -16.65 1.14 14.08
C GLU A 75 -17.30 -0.13 14.67
N ASN A 76 -18.54 -0.44 14.26
CA ASN A 76 -19.30 -1.63 14.68
C ASN A 76 -19.87 -2.39 13.47
N GLY A 77 -19.20 -2.30 12.32
CA GLY A 77 -19.65 -2.98 11.11
C GLY A 77 -19.58 -4.50 11.24
N THR A 78 -20.51 -5.19 10.60
CA THR A 78 -20.40 -6.61 10.32
C THR A 78 -19.13 -6.92 9.54
N LYS A 79 -18.72 -8.18 9.55
CA LYS A 79 -17.55 -8.64 8.78
C LYS A 79 -17.68 -8.30 7.29
N GLU A 80 -18.91 -8.38 6.78
CA GLU A 80 -19.26 -8.08 5.40
C GLU A 80 -19.10 -6.59 5.09
N GLU A 81 -19.59 -5.70 5.97
CA GLU A 81 -19.44 -4.24 5.84
C GLU A 81 -17.96 -3.83 5.89
N ILE A 82 -17.18 -4.39 6.81
CA ILE A 82 -15.73 -4.12 6.91
C ILE A 82 -15.03 -4.58 5.62
N ARG A 83 -15.40 -5.75 5.10
CA ARG A 83 -14.82 -6.29 3.86
C ARG A 83 -15.17 -5.40 2.67
N GLU A 84 -16.42 -4.98 2.54
CA GLU A 84 -16.86 -4.12 1.45
C GLU A 84 -16.12 -2.78 1.48
N TYR A 85 -16.05 -2.15 2.65
CA TYR A 85 -15.27 -0.95 2.87
C TYR A 85 -13.79 -1.12 2.50
N ALA A 86 -13.18 -2.26 2.89
CA ALA A 86 -11.81 -2.60 2.48
C ALA A 86 -11.63 -2.65 0.97
N VAL A 87 -12.57 -3.29 0.28
CA VAL A 87 -12.56 -3.43 -1.19
C VAL A 87 -12.73 -2.07 -1.85
N ASN A 88 -13.58 -1.20 -1.30
CA ASN A 88 -13.79 0.14 -1.84
C ASN A 88 -12.55 1.04 -1.65
N ALA A 89 -11.96 1.06 -0.45
CA ALA A 89 -10.71 1.77 -0.19
C ALA A 89 -9.57 1.29 -1.11
N TYR A 90 -9.46 -0.04 -1.29
CA TYR A 90 -8.51 -0.64 -2.23
C TYR A 90 -8.76 -0.18 -3.67
N LYS A 91 -10.01 -0.19 -4.15
CA LYS A 91 -10.36 0.27 -5.50
C LYS A 91 -10.01 1.75 -5.69
N THR A 92 -10.28 2.60 -4.71
CA THR A 92 -9.91 4.02 -4.75
C THR A 92 -8.41 4.21 -4.88
N MET A 93 -7.62 3.47 -4.09
CA MET A 93 -6.16 3.45 -4.24
C MET A 93 -5.75 3.06 -5.65
N ILE A 94 -6.25 1.93 -6.18
CA ILE A 94 -5.86 1.43 -7.52
C ILE A 94 -6.23 2.42 -8.63
N ARG A 95 -7.41 3.05 -8.56
CA ARG A 95 -7.82 4.08 -9.51
C ARG A 95 -6.88 5.28 -9.51
N GLY A 96 -6.31 5.64 -8.36
CA GLY A 96 -5.29 6.68 -8.25
C GLY A 96 -3.90 6.28 -8.76
N LEU A 97 -3.70 5.04 -9.24
CA LEU A 97 -2.43 4.57 -9.83
C LEU A 97 -2.44 4.54 -11.37
N LEU A 98 -3.59 4.85 -11.99
CA LEU A 98 -3.80 4.95 -13.43
C LEU A 98 -3.54 6.39 -13.90
#